data_AF-N8R8J2-F1
#
_entry.id   AF-N8R8J2-F1
#
_cell.length_a   1.000
_cell.length_b   1.000
_cell.length_c   1.000
_cell.angle_alpha   90.00
_cell.angle_beta   90.00
_cell.angle_gamma   90.00
#
_symmetry.space_group_name_H-M   'P 1'
#
loop_
_entity.id
_entity.type
_entity.pdbx_description
1 polymer ?
#
loop_
_entity_poly.entity_id
_entity_poly.type
_entity_poly.pdbx_seq_one_letter_code
_entity_poly.pdbx_strand_id
1 'polypeptide(L)'
;MQKFRGINFLGVPFNIASYALLTHMIAQVCGLDVGAFVWTGGDTHLYANHFEQAQLQLSREPLALCQLKLNPEINDIFDFKFEDIEIVGYESHPAIKAPVAV
;
A
#
# COMPACT_ATOMS: atom_id res chain seq x y z
N MET A 1 18.35 24.50 -5.53
CA MET A 1 18.03 23.41 -4.58
C MET A 1 16.68 22.83 -4.97
N GLN A 2 16.67 21.71 -5.67
CA GLN A 2 15.45 21.07 -6.16
C GLN A 2 15.43 19.68 -5.52
N LYS A 3 14.75 19.56 -4.38
CA LYS A 3 14.58 18.26 -3.73
C LYS A 3 13.47 17.53 -4.47
N PHE A 4 13.85 16.61 -5.33
CA PHE A 4 12.98 15.63 -5.97
C PHE A 4 12.86 14.41 -5.05
N ARG A 5 11.74 14.27 -4.30
CA ARG A 5 11.38 13.02 -3.62
C ARG A 5 9.86 12.79 -3.70
N GLY A 6 9.31 12.84 -4.91
CA GLY A 6 7.85 12.81 -5.14
C GLY A 6 7.32 11.40 -5.01
N ILE A 7 6.98 11.01 -3.78
CA ILE A 7 6.56 9.65 -3.45
C ILE A 7 5.02 9.53 -3.42
N ASN A 8 4.25 10.62 -3.37
CA ASN A 8 2.82 10.52 -3.03
C ASN A 8 1.96 9.74 -4.03
N PHE A 9 2.11 9.93 -5.35
CA PHE A 9 1.22 9.26 -6.31
C PHE A 9 1.64 7.81 -6.57
N LEU A 10 2.94 7.57 -6.72
CA LEU A 10 3.46 6.24 -7.01
C LEU A 10 3.80 5.47 -5.72
N GLY A 11 4.69 6.00 -4.88
CA GLY A 11 5.29 5.22 -3.79
C GLY A 11 4.43 5.07 -2.54
N VAL A 12 3.65 6.09 -2.13
CA VAL A 12 2.85 6.03 -0.90
C VAL A 12 1.82 4.90 -0.92
N PRO A 13 1.06 4.66 -2.01
CA PRO A 13 0.17 3.49 -2.10
C PRO A 13 0.89 2.16 -1.85
N PHE A 14 2.07 1.95 -2.46
CA PHE A 14 2.87 0.75 -2.22
C PHE A 14 3.39 0.68 -0.77
N ASN A 15 3.79 1.80 -0.19
CA ASN A 15 4.28 1.84 1.20
C ASN A 15 3.16 1.49 2.19
N ILE A 16 1.95 2.02 2.00
CA ILE A 16 0.79 1.70 2.85
C ILE A 16 0.51 0.20 2.79
N ALA A 17 0.38 -0.38 1.59
CA ALA A 17 0.10 -1.81 1.43
C ALA A 17 1.22 -2.69 2.01
N SER A 18 2.49 -2.33 1.78
CA SER A 18 3.65 -3.08 2.27
C SER A 18 3.75 -3.08 3.80
N TYR A 19 3.57 -1.93 4.45
CA TYR A 19 3.64 -1.87 5.91
C TYR A 19 2.38 -2.42 6.58
N ALA A 20 1.21 -2.33 5.94
CA ALA A 20 0.02 -3.04 6.41
C ALA A 20 0.24 -4.56 6.39
N LEU A 21 0.72 -5.11 5.27
CA LEU A 21 1.06 -6.53 5.17
C LEU A 21 2.08 -6.94 6.24
N LEU A 22 3.18 -6.19 6.38
CA LEU A 22 4.20 -6.47 7.40
C LEU A 22 3.61 -6.44 8.82
N THR A 23 2.71 -5.49 9.11
CA THR A 23 2.03 -5.40 10.41
C THR A 23 1.20 -6.65 10.68
N HIS A 24 0.45 -7.14 9.69
CA HIS A 24 -0.31 -8.38 9.81
C HIS A 24 0.58 -9.60 10.01
N MET A 25 1.68 -9.71 9.25
CA MET A 25 2.62 -10.83 9.36
C MET A 25 3.28 -10.86 10.75
N ILE A 26 3.74 -9.70 11.26
CA ILE A 26 4.32 -9.57 12.61
C ILE A 26 3.29 -9.94 13.68
N ALA A 27 2.06 -9.44 13.56
CA ALA A 27 1.00 -9.76 14.50
C ALA A 27 0.77 -11.28 14.58
N GLN A 28 0.68 -11.97 13.43
CA GLN A 28 0.49 -13.42 13.38
C GLN A 28 1.62 -14.18 14.08
N VAL A 29 2.88 -13.94 13.71
CA VAL A 29 4.03 -14.72 14.24
C VAL A 29 4.32 -14.40 15.72
N CYS A 30 3.85 -13.25 16.21
CA CYS A 30 3.92 -12.89 17.62
C CYS A 30 2.67 -13.31 18.42
N GLY A 31 1.65 -13.91 17.79
CA GLY A 31 0.40 -14.29 18.46
C GLY A 31 -0.42 -13.10 18.96
N LEU A 32 -0.43 -12.00 18.20
CA LEU A 32 -1.11 -10.75 18.51
C LEU A 32 -2.26 -10.47 17.54
N ASP A 33 -3.21 -9.64 17.96
CA ASP A 33 -4.21 -9.04 17.07
C ASP A 33 -3.64 -7.85 16.29
N VAL A 34 -4.18 -7.62 15.10
CA VAL A 34 -3.80 -6.46 14.27
C VAL A 34 -4.42 -5.18 14.82
N GLY A 35 -3.57 -4.18 15.04
CA GLY A 35 -3.97 -2.84 15.49
C GLY A 35 -4.15 -1.83 14.35
N ALA A 36 -3.92 -0.56 14.66
CA ALA A 36 -3.95 0.52 13.68
C ALA A 36 -2.59 0.69 12.97
N PHE A 37 -2.62 0.84 11.65
CA PHE A 37 -1.47 1.35 10.90
C PHE A 37 -1.51 2.87 10.87
N VAL A 38 -0.49 3.52 11.44
CA VAL A 38 -0.37 4.98 11.48
C VAL A 38 0.76 5.41 10.56
N TRP A 39 0.41 6.11 9.47
CA TRP A 39 1.38 6.69 8.55
C TRP A 39 1.58 8.17 8.85
N THR A 40 2.84 8.59 9.00
CA THR A 40 3.21 10.01 9.16
C THR A 40 4.04 10.46 7.97
N GLY A 41 3.53 11.47 7.25
CA GLY A 41 4.24 12.10 6.16
C GLY A 41 5.12 13.25 6.64
N GLY A 42 6.39 13.27 6.21
CA GLY A 42 7.28 14.42 6.39
C GLY A 42 7.11 15.44 5.25
N ASP A 43 7.98 15.35 4.24
CA ASP A 43 7.82 16.09 2.99
C ASP A 43 6.91 15.31 2.03
N THR A 44 5.62 15.63 2.08
CA THR A 44 4.62 15.03 1.20
C THR A 44 4.42 15.92 -0.04
N HIS A 45 4.77 15.40 -1.21
CA HIS A 45 4.60 16.16 -2.45
C HIS A 45 4.26 15.30 -3.66
N LEU A 46 3.75 15.98 -4.69
CA LEU A 46 3.32 15.42 -5.97
C LEU A 46 4.21 15.98 -7.08
N TYR A 47 4.72 15.12 -7.97
CA TYR A 47 5.45 15.60 -9.14
C TYR A 47 4.49 16.28 -10.12
N ALA A 48 4.93 17.36 -10.76
CA ALA A 48 4.10 18.14 -11.68
C ALA A 48 3.60 17.30 -12.89
N ASN A 49 4.38 16.32 -13.33
CA ASN A 49 3.98 15.39 -14.39
C ASN A 49 2.97 14.31 -13.94
N HIS A 50 2.49 14.36 -12.70
CA HIS A 50 1.47 13.48 -12.14
C HIS A 50 0.14 14.19 -11.84
N PHE A 51 -0.01 15.47 -12.21
CA PHE A 51 -1.21 16.25 -11.87
C PHE A 51 -2.49 15.72 -12.53
N GLU A 52 -2.44 15.38 -13.82
CA GLU A 52 -3.60 14.81 -14.53
C GLU A 52 -4.01 13.46 -13.93
N GLN A 53 -3.04 12.63 -13.57
CA GLN A 53 -3.26 11.32 -12.95
C GLN A 53 -3.87 11.45 -11.55
N ALA A 54 -3.38 12.39 -10.75
CA ALA A 54 -3.94 12.67 -9.43
C ALA A 54 -5.38 13.20 -9.53
N GLN A 55 -5.65 14.11 -10.47
CA GLN A 55 -7.01 14.61 -10.71
C GLN A 55 -7.97 13.50 -11.14
N LEU A 56 -7.53 12.60 -12.03
CA LEU A 56 -8.31 11.42 -12.43
C LEU A 56 -8.55 10.46 -11.25
N GLN A 57 -7.58 10.28 -10.36
CA GLN A 57 -7.78 9.45 -9.16
C GLN A 57 -8.78 10.09 -8.21
N LEU A 58 -8.72 11.41 -8.02
CA LEU A 58 -9.61 12.16 -7.13
C LEU A 58 -11.04 12.28 -7.66
N SER A 59 -11.28 12.04 -8.95
CA SER A 59 -12.64 12.03 -9.52
C SER A 59 -13.38 10.70 -9.36
N ARG A 60 -12.72 9.66 -8.80
CA ARG A 60 -13.28 8.33 -8.61
C ARG A 60 -13.79 8.16 -7.19
N GLU A 61 -14.99 7.63 -7.06
CA GLU A 61 -15.52 7.19 -5.76
C GLU A 61 -14.75 5.95 -5.26
N PRO A 62 -14.31 5.92 -3.99
CA PRO A 62 -13.72 4.72 -3.40
C PRO A 62 -14.66 3.51 -3.48
N LEU A 63 -14.09 2.34 -3.77
CA LEU A 63 -14.81 1.06 -3.72
C LEU A 63 -14.68 0.44 -2.34
N ALA A 64 -15.39 -0.68 -2.11
CA ALA A 64 -15.27 -1.44 -0.88
C ALA A 64 -13.82 -1.89 -0.63
N LEU A 65 -13.39 -1.85 0.64
CA LEU A 65 -12.07 -2.32 1.02
C LEU A 65 -11.97 -3.84 0.91
N CYS A 66 -10.83 -4.32 0.41
CA CYS A 66 -10.49 -5.73 0.45
C CYS A 66 -10.23 -6.22 1.88
N GLN A 67 -10.12 -7.54 2.04
CA GLN A 67 -9.62 -8.20 3.25
C GLN A 67 -8.30 -8.90 2.95
N LEU A 68 -7.34 -8.78 3.87
CA LEU A 68 -6.07 -9.52 3.82
C LEU A 68 -6.19 -10.78 4.68
N LYS A 69 -5.90 -11.94 4.09
CA LYS A 69 -5.79 -13.21 4.80
C LYS A 69 -4.38 -13.76 4.64
N LEU A 70 -3.86 -14.32 5.72
CA LEU A 70 -2.56 -14.98 5.78
C LEU A 70 -2.76 -16.46 6.08
N ASN A 71 -1.89 -17.32 5.54
CA ASN A 71 -1.87 -18.74 5.88
C ASN A 71 -1.60 -18.90 7.39
N PRO A 72 -2.55 -19.47 8.18
CA PRO A 72 -2.42 -19.56 9.63
C PRO A 72 -1.33 -20.54 10.09
N GLU A 73 -0.85 -21.43 9.21
CA GLU A 73 0.18 -22.42 9.54
C GLU A 73 1.59 -21.81 9.60
N ILE A 74 1.78 -20.59 9.09
CA ILE A 74 3.08 -19.91 9.09
C ILE A 74 3.31 -19.22 10.44
N ASN A 75 4.38 -19.59 11.12
CA ASN A 75 4.75 -19.10 12.45
C ASN A 75 6.15 -18.46 12.53
N ASP A 76 6.91 -18.43 11.43
CA ASP A 76 8.14 -17.66 11.28
C ASP A 76 7.95 -16.59 10.19
N ILE A 77 8.43 -15.38 10.47
CA ILE A 77 8.32 -14.23 9.55
C ILE A 77 9.03 -14.47 8.21
N PHE A 78 10.06 -15.32 8.19
CA PHE A 78 10.86 -15.60 7.01
C PHE A 78 10.29 -16.75 6.16
N ASP A 79 9.31 -17.50 6.67
CA ASP A 79 8.72 -18.65 5.98
C ASP A 79 7.56 -18.28 5.04
N PHE A 80 7.01 -17.05 5.17
CA PHE A 80 5.96 -16.56 4.29
C PHE A 80 6.39 -16.52 2.82
N LYS A 81 5.51 -17.01 1.96
CA LYS A 81 5.64 -16.94 0.50
C LYS A 81 4.47 -16.18 -0.10
N PHE A 82 4.55 -15.94 -1.41
CA PHE A 82 3.48 -15.27 -2.14
C PHE A 82 2.16 -16.03 -2.03
N GLU A 83 2.20 -17.37 -2.03
CA GLU A 83 1.01 -18.21 -1.97
C GLU A 83 0.32 -18.20 -0.59
N ASP A 84 1.00 -17.71 0.45
CA ASP A 84 0.46 -17.60 1.82
C ASP A 84 -0.34 -16.32 2.04
N ILE A 85 -0.45 -15.47 1.02
CA ILE A 85 -1.08 -14.15 1.09
C ILE A 85 -2.26 -14.12 0.14
N GLU A 86 -3.45 -13.93 0.69
CA GLU A 86 -4.70 -13.82 -0.08
C GLU A 86 -5.32 -12.44 0.13
N ILE A 87 -5.65 -11.76 -0.97
CA ILE A 87 -6.43 -10.52 -0.96
C ILE A 87 -7.84 -10.83 -1.43
N VAL A 88 -8.79 -10.85 -0.51
CA VAL A 88 -10.18 -11.24 -0.75
C VAL A 88 -11.03 -10.00 -1.04
N GLY A 89 -11.84 -10.07 -2.09
CA GLY A 89 -12.77 -8.99 -2.45
C GLY A 89 -12.07 -7.72 -2.93
N TYR A 90 -10.91 -7.85 -3.57
CA TYR A 90 -10.22 -6.69 -4.14
C TYR A 90 -10.93 -6.19 -5.40
N GLU A 91 -11.60 -5.05 -5.25
CA GLU A 91 -12.17 -4.28 -6.34
C GLU A 91 -11.36 -3.00 -6.53
N SER A 92 -11.07 -2.65 -7.79
CA SER A 92 -10.34 -1.44 -8.10
C SER A 92 -10.79 -0.84 -9.43
N HIS A 93 -10.68 0.48 -9.52
CA HIS A 93 -10.81 1.18 -10.80
C HIS A 93 -9.65 0.83 -11.74
N PRO A 94 -9.80 1.06 -13.07
CA PRO A 94 -8.71 0.82 -14.02
C PRO A 94 -7.41 1.53 -13.64
N ALA A 95 -6.28 0.86 -13.84
CA ALA A 95 -4.95 1.38 -13.50
C ALA A 95 -4.67 2.74 -14.17
N ILE A 96 -4.05 3.65 -13.42
CA ILE A 96 -3.59 4.95 -13.92
C ILE A 96 -2.08 4.89 -14.12
N LYS A 97 -1.62 5.05 -15.36
CA LYS A 97 -0.19 5.03 -15.69
C LYS A 97 0.43 6.40 -15.39
N ALA A 98 1.53 6.42 -14.65
CA ALA A 98 2.34 7.61 -14.40
C ALA A 98 3.84 7.29 -14.57
N PRO A 99 4.63 8.16 -15.21
CA PRO A 99 6.07 7.94 -15.38
C PRO A 99 6.82 8.12 -14.06
N VAL A 100 7.83 7.30 -13.80
CA VAL A 100 8.75 7.54 -12.68
C VAL A 100 9.58 8.79 -13.00
N ALA A 101 9.63 9.75 -12.07
CA ALA A 101 10.54 10.88 -12.20
C ALA A 101 11.98 10.42 -11.91
N VAL A 102 12.90 10.73 -12.82
CA VAL A 102 14.34 10.48 -12.71
C VAL A 102 15.02 11.67 -12.05
#